data_AF-A0A932SFD9-F1
#
_entry.id   AF-A0A932SFD9-F1
#
_cell.length_a   1.000
_cell.length_b   1.000
_cell.length_c   1.000
_cell.angle_alpha   90.00
_cell.angle_beta   90.00
_cell.angle_gamma   90.00
#
_symmetry.space_group_name_H-M   'P 1'
#
loop_
_entity.id
_entity.type
_entity.pdbx_description
1 polymer ?
#
loop_
_entity_poly.entity_id
_entity_poly.type
_entity_poly.pdbx_seq_one_letter_code
_entity_poly.pdbx_strand_id
1 'polypeptide(L)'
;MAGKLRTPVFSENFIRNLDAIQSFLKPQGGRAFDDLLDRLVDEIVPMLRRYPQPGRLFLSHPIHSREGQLLLRKLKAKMKKGDDLREFVSEESLILYLLRGTRIIFLSIKHHRQLSFDLRRFWS
;
A
#
# COMPACT_ATOMS: atom_id res chain seq x y z
N MET A 1 22.09 -9.40 8.56
CA MET A 1 21.31 -10.65 8.64
C MET A 1 19.83 -10.31 8.53
N ALA A 2 19.18 -10.61 7.41
CA ALA A 2 17.76 -10.33 7.22
C ALA A 2 16.94 -11.41 7.96
N GLY A 3 16.44 -11.10 9.15
CA GLY A 3 15.51 -11.97 9.86
C GLY A 3 14.26 -12.18 9.01
N LYS A 4 13.93 -13.43 8.72
CA LYS A 4 12.75 -13.82 7.93
C LYS A 4 11.51 -13.14 8.54
N LEU A 5 10.92 -12.18 7.84
CA LEU A 5 9.70 -11.53 8.32
C LEU A 5 8.61 -12.61 8.46
N ARG A 6 7.82 -12.50 9.53
CA ARG A 6 6.66 -13.37 9.78
C ARG A 6 5.62 -13.18 8.67
N THR A 7 4.62 -14.07 8.60
CA THR A 7 3.52 -14.02 7.63
C THR A 7 3.01 -12.58 7.42
N PRO A 8 2.91 -12.11 6.16
CA PRO A 8 2.45 -10.76 5.88
C PRO A 8 1.03 -10.58 6.40
N VAL A 9 0.75 -9.38 6.92
CA VAL A 9 -0.60 -9.00 7.37
C VAL A 9 -1.18 -8.02 6.37
N PHE A 10 -2.39 -8.27 5.91
CA PHE A 10 -3.13 -7.34 5.06
C PHE A 10 -4.19 -6.65 5.91
N SER A 11 -4.19 -5.31 5.89
CA SER A 11 -5.25 -4.55 6.55
C SER A 11 -6.56 -4.66 5.76
N GLU A 12 -7.68 -4.46 6.43
CA GLU A 12 -8.99 -4.39 5.77
C GLU A 12 -9.03 -3.33 4.65
N ASN A 13 -8.31 -2.21 4.84
CA ASN A 13 -8.19 -1.18 3.82
C ASN A 13 -7.46 -1.66 2.56
N PHE A 14 -6.43 -2.49 2.73
CA PHE A 14 -5.73 -3.08 1.61
C PHE A 14 -6.67 -3.99 0.79
N ILE A 15 -7.47 -4.81 1.46
CA ILE A 15 -8.45 -5.70 0.81
C ILE A 15 -9.52 -4.88 0.07
N ARG A 16 -10.12 -3.88 0.73
CA ARG A 16 -11.11 -2.99 0.07
C ARG A 16 -10.54 -2.27 -1.15
N ASN A 17 -9.27 -1.90 -1.12
CA ASN A 17 -8.62 -1.29 -2.27
C ASN A 17 -8.41 -2.28 -3.41
N LEU A 18 -8.10 -3.56 -3.13
CA LEU A 18 -8.06 -4.60 -4.15
C LEU A 18 -9.44 -4.78 -4.82
N ASP A 19 -10.52 -4.82 -4.04
CA ASP A 19 -11.89 -4.91 -4.59
C ASP A 19 -12.22 -3.70 -5.50
N ALA A 20 -11.77 -2.51 -5.11
CA ALA A 20 -11.91 -1.30 -5.91
C ALA A 20 -11.08 -1.36 -7.21
N ILE A 21 -9.88 -1.94 -7.17
CA ILE A 21 -9.05 -2.16 -8.36
C ILE A 21 -9.72 -3.19 -9.27
N GLN A 22 -10.23 -4.30 -8.74
CA GLN A 22 -10.97 -5.31 -9.50
C GLN A 22 -12.16 -4.68 -10.23
N SER A 23 -12.95 -3.89 -9.52
CA SER A 23 -14.11 -3.19 -10.09
C SER A 23 -13.71 -2.21 -11.19
N PHE A 24 -12.58 -1.51 -11.01
CA PHE A 24 -12.04 -0.58 -12.00
C PHE A 24 -11.48 -1.26 -13.25
N LEU A 25 -10.84 -2.42 -13.10
CA LEU A 25 -10.24 -3.17 -14.20
C LEU A 25 -11.26 -4.05 -14.94
N LYS A 26 -12.39 -4.40 -14.31
CA LYS A 26 -13.44 -5.25 -14.89
C LYS A 26 -13.85 -4.87 -16.33
N PRO A 27 -14.04 -3.59 -16.70
CA PRO A 27 -14.39 -3.20 -18.08
C PRO A 27 -13.30 -3.48 -19.13
N GLN A 28 -12.07 -3.73 -18.70
CA GLN A 28 -10.89 -3.92 -19.55
C GLN A 28 -10.56 -5.39 -19.79
N GLY A 29 -11.41 -6.30 -19.27
CA GLY A 29 -11.20 -7.75 -19.28
C GLY A 29 -10.71 -8.27 -17.92
N GLY A 30 -11.15 -9.47 -17.52
CA GLY A 30 -10.82 -10.07 -16.22
C GLY A 30 -9.31 -10.28 -16.01
N ARG A 31 -8.59 -10.55 -17.11
CA ARG A 31 -7.15 -10.88 -17.09
C ARG A 31 -6.28 -9.79 -16.47
N ALA A 32 -6.60 -8.51 -16.64
CA ALA A 32 -5.79 -7.44 -16.09
C ALA A 32 -5.76 -7.42 -14.54
N PHE A 33 -6.86 -7.86 -13.90
CA PHE A 33 -6.87 -7.99 -12.45
C PHE A 33 -6.17 -9.26 -11.98
N ASP A 34 -6.33 -10.36 -12.73
CA ASP A 34 -5.65 -11.63 -12.44
C ASP A 34 -4.12 -11.46 -12.55
N ASP A 35 -3.62 -10.83 -13.63
CA ASP A 35 -2.20 -10.55 -13.83
C ASP A 35 -1.62 -9.68 -12.68
N LEU A 36 -2.37 -8.68 -12.21
CA LEU A 36 -2.00 -7.86 -11.04
C LEU A 36 -1.92 -8.71 -9.77
N LEU A 37 -2.86 -9.62 -9.57
CA LEU A 37 -2.92 -10.47 -8.39
C LEU A 37 -1.78 -11.48 -8.38
N ASP A 38 -1.50 -12.12 -9.51
CA ASP A 38 -0.37 -13.03 -9.69
C ASP A 38 0.95 -12.31 -9.40
N ARG A 39 1.17 -11.12 -9.97
CA ARG A 39 2.37 -10.31 -9.69
C ARG A 39 2.47 -9.92 -8.22
N LEU A 40 1.35 -9.58 -7.58
CA LEU A 40 1.33 -9.23 -6.16
C LEU A 40 1.72 -10.43 -5.28
N VAL A 41 1.15 -11.60 -5.54
CA VAL A 41 1.30 -12.81 -4.71
C VAL A 41 2.64 -13.50 -4.94
N ASP A 42 3.08 -13.58 -6.20
CA ASP A 42 4.24 -14.39 -6.58
C ASP A 42 5.55 -13.59 -6.56
N GLU A 43 5.48 -12.27 -6.80
CA GLU A 43 6.68 -11.42 -6.87
C GLU A 43 6.75 -10.42 -5.72
N ILE A 44 5.77 -9.51 -5.63
CA ILE A 44 5.91 -8.31 -4.80
C ILE A 44 5.85 -8.64 -3.31
N VAL A 45 4.86 -9.40 -2.86
CA VAL A 45 4.70 -9.75 -1.44
C VAL A 45 5.88 -10.60 -0.94
N PRO A 46 6.33 -11.66 -1.65
CA PRO A 46 7.50 -12.44 -1.27
C PRO A 46 8.78 -11.59 -1.25
N MET A 47 8.98 -10.74 -2.25
CA MET A 47 10.13 -9.84 -2.33
C MET A 47 10.15 -8.89 -1.15
N LEU A 48 9.06 -8.16 -0.86
CA LEU A 48 9.01 -7.20 0.25
C LEU A 48 9.10 -7.88 1.62
N ARG A 49 8.62 -9.13 1.75
CA ARG A 49 8.80 -9.93 2.97
C ARG A 49 10.27 -10.31 3.20
N ARG A 50 11.04 -10.51 2.13
CA ARG A 50 12.47 -10.86 2.23
C ARG A 50 13.35 -9.62 2.35
N TYR A 51 13.02 -8.59 1.59
CA TYR A 51 13.75 -7.34 1.46
C TYR A 51 12.76 -6.19 1.58
N PRO A 52 12.47 -5.70 2.80
CA PRO A 52 11.48 -4.64 2.99
C PRO A 52 12.04 -3.23 2.75
N GLN A 53 13.34 -3.10 2.48
CA GLN A 53 14.05 -1.83 2.30
C GLN A 53 13.87 -1.13 0.94
N PRO A 54 13.55 -1.80 -0.19
CA PRO A 54 13.38 -1.14 -1.49
C PRO A 54 12.25 -0.08 -1.52
N GLY A 55 11.25 -0.17 -0.65
CA GLY A 55 10.26 0.90 -0.52
C GLY A 55 10.86 2.13 0.16
N ARG A 56 10.59 3.31 -0.40
CA ARG A 56 11.05 4.59 0.13
C ARG A 56 10.27 4.95 1.40
N LEU A 57 10.91 5.71 2.29
CA LEU A 57 10.25 6.22 3.50
C LEU A 57 9.10 7.13 3.08
N PHE A 58 7.87 6.78 3.42
CA PHE A 58 6.69 7.55 3.00
C PHE A 58 6.73 8.99 3.52
N LEU A 59 7.31 9.17 4.70
CA LEU A 59 7.40 10.46 5.39
C LEU A 59 8.67 11.25 5.05
N SER A 60 9.48 10.82 4.07
CA SER A 60 10.63 11.60 3.62
C SER A 60 10.21 12.83 2.81
N HIS A 61 9.02 12.81 2.21
CA HIS A 61 8.49 13.93 1.45
C HIS A 61 7.55 14.77 2.33
N PRO A 62 7.74 16.09 2.40
CA PRO A 62 6.86 16.96 3.16
C PRO A 62 5.44 16.96 2.57
N ILE A 63 4.45 16.72 3.42
CA ILE A 63 3.03 16.83 3.06
C ILE A 63 2.61 18.29 3.28
N HIS A 64 2.38 19.02 2.19
CA HIS A 64 2.11 20.46 2.25
C HIS A 64 0.64 20.81 2.49
N SER A 65 -0.31 19.95 2.10
CA SER A 65 -1.74 20.23 2.30
C SER A 65 -2.12 20.15 3.77
N ARG A 66 -3.05 21.03 4.21
CA ARG A 66 -3.53 21.07 5.59
C ARG A 66 -4.23 19.78 5.98
N GLU A 67 -5.04 19.24 5.07
CA GLU A 67 -5.76 17.98 5.21
C GLU A 67 -4.77 16.81 5.34
N GLY A 68 -3.74 16.81 4.49
CA GLY A 68 -2.68 15.81 4.51
C GLY A 68 -1.87 15.86 5.82
N GLN A 69 -1.56 17.05 6.32
CA GLN A 69 -0.90 17.21 7.62
C GLN A 69 -1.76 16.70 8.79
N LEU A 70 -3.08 16.93 8.76
CA LEU A 70 -4.00 16.42 9.78
C LEU A 70 -4.05 14.88 9.76
N LEU A 71 -4.17 14.29 8.56
CA LEU A 71 -4.13 12.84 8.39
C LEU A 71 -2.79 12.26 8.83
N LEU A 72 -1.68 12.94 8.53
CA LEU A 72 -0.36 12.55 8.98
C LEU A 72 -0.24 12.55 10.51
N ARG A 73 -0.77 13.58 11.19
CA ARG A 73 -0.77 13.63 12.67
C ARG A 73 -1.56 12.46 13.26
N LYS A 74 -2.74 12.16 12.70
CA LYS A 74 -3.56 11.01 13.11
C LYS A 74 -2.84 9.69 12.88
N LEU A 75 -2.12 9.56 11.77
CA LEU A 75 -1.32 8.37 11.46
C LEU A 75 -0.16 8.21 12.45
N LYS A 76 0.63 9.27 12.68
CA LYS A 76 1.73 9.27 13.65
C LYS A 76 1.27 8.90 15.06
N ALA A 77 0.10 9.36 15.49
CA ALA A 77 -0.47 9.01 16.79
C ALA A 77 -0.80 7.51 16.94
N LYS A 78 -1.00 6.79 15.82
CA LYS A 78 -1.26 5.34 15.79
C LYS A 78 0.02 4.51 15.59
N MET A 79 1.13 5.15 15.22
CA MET A 79 2.42 4.49 15.02
C MET A 79 3.14 4.30 16.34
N LYS A 80 3.86 3.19 16.46
CA LYS A 80 4.71 2.89 17.61
C LYS A 80 6.14 3.37 17.33
N LYS A 81 6.93 3.58 18.39
CA LYS A 81 8.35 3.85 18.24
C LYS A 81 9.03 2.69 17.51
N GLY A 82 9.77 2.99 16.44
CA GLY A 82 10.41 1.99 15.58
C GLY A 82 9.53 1.42 14.47
N ASP A 83 8.28 1.88 14.34
CA ASP A 83 7.48 1.63 13.13
C ASP A 83 8.11 2.37 11.94
N ASP A 84 8.26 1.66 10.82
CA ASP A 84 8.85 2.19 9.59
C ASP A 84 7.82 2.10 8.45
N LEU A 85 7.26 3.25 8.08
CA LEU A 85 6.22 3.40 7.08
C LEU A 85 6.82 3.69 5.71
N ARG A 86 6.53 2.83 4.75
CA ARG A 86 7.16 2.83 3.44
C ARG A 86 6.14 2.73 2.32
N GLU A 87 6.52 3.31 1.20
CA GLU A 87 5.81 3.17 -0.06
C GLU A 87 6.70 2.47 -1.09
N PHE A 88 6.14 1.47 -1.75
CA PHE A 88 6.76 0.77 -2.86
C PHE A 88 5.98 1.09 -4.13
N VAL A 89 6.70 1.49 -5.17
CA VAL A 89 6.12 1.77 -6.49
C VAL A 89 6.59 0.67 -7.43
N SER A 90 5.63 -0.02 -8.02
CA SER A 90 5.83 -0.94 -9.13
C SER A 90 5.36 -0.29 -10.43
N GLU A 91 5.53 -1.00 -11.55
CA GLU A 91 5.02 -0.54 -12.85
C GLU A 91 3.51 -0.26 -12.83
N GLU A 92 2.74 -1.10 -12.13
CA GLU A 92 1.29 -1.04 -12.21
C GLU A 92 0.62 -0.48 -10.95
N SER A 93 1.32 -0.48 -9.82
CA SER A 93 0.70 -0.16 -8.55
C SER A 93 1.64 0.52 -7.55
N LEU A 94 1.05 1.29 -6.64
CA LEU A 94 1.69 1.84 -5.45
C LEU A 94 1.16 1.10 -4.22
N ILE A 95 2.07 0.65 -3.38
CA ILE A 95 1.77 -0.10 -2.16
C ILE A 95 2.34 0.64 -0.95
N LEU A 96 1.47 0.94 0.02
CA LEU A 96 1.85 1.46 1.32
C LEU A 96 1.92 0.31 2.32
N TYR A 97 3.04 0.15 3.00
CA TYR A 97 3.25 -0.90 4.00
C TYR A 97 4.01 -0.37 5.21
N LEU A 98 3.82 -1.04 6.34
CA LEU A 98 4.45 -0.72 7.61
C LEU A 98 5.31 -1.90 8.06
N LEU A 99 6.54 -1.62 8.44
CA LEU A 99 7.38 -2.55 9.18
C LEU A 99 7.23 -2.28 10.67
N ARG A 100 6.83 -3.31 11.41
CA ARG A 100 6.68 -3.27 12.87
C ARG A 100 7.41 -4.46 13.47
N GLY A 101 8.63 -4.22 13.97
CA GLY A 101 9.52 -5.28 14.41
C GLY A 101 9.83 -6.24 13.25
N THR A 102 9.38 -7.49 13.36
CA THR A 102 9.59 -8.54 12.34
C THR A 102 8.36 -8.80 11.45
N ARG A 103 7.38 -7.90 11.46
CA ARG A 103 6.16 -8.01 10.66
C ARG A 103 6.13 -6.93 9.58
N ILE A 104 5.74 -7.36 8.38
CA ILE A 104 5.30 -6.45 7.31
C ILE A 104 3.77 -6.42 7.30
N ILE A 105 3.21 -5.22 7.29
CA ILE A 105 1.77 -4.96 7.31
C ILE A 105 1.43 -4.13 6.08
N PHE A 106 0.69 -4.71 5.14
CA PHE A 106 0.19 -4.04 3.94
C PHE A 106 -1.04 -3.20 4.27
N LEU A 107 -0.93 -1.88 4.09
CA LEU A 107 -1.93 -0.91 4.52
C LEU A 107 -2.84 -0.44 3.39
N SER A 108 -2.28 -0.27 2.19
CA SER A 108 -3.00 0.24 1.03
C SER A 108 -2.30 -0.22 -0.24
N ILE A 109 -3.08 -0.51 -1.28
CA ILE A 109 -2.62 -0.63 -2.66
C ILE A 109 -3.43 0.33 -3.52
N LYS A 110 -2.84 0.84 -4.60
CA LYS A 110 -3.53 1.63 -5.61
C LYS A 110 -2.99 1.31 -6.98
N HIS A 111 -3.86 1.14 -7.95
CA HIS A 111 -3.47 0.92 -9.34
C HIS A 111 -3.15 2.26 -10.02
N HIS A 112 -2.06 2.34 -10.80
CA HIS A 112 -1.58 3.60 -11.40
C HIS A 112 -2.61 4.28 -12.32
N ARG A 113 -3.44 3.49 -13.02
CA ARG A 113 -4.52 3.98 -13.90
C ARG A 113 -5.76 4.51 -13.15
N GLN A 114 -5.84 4.36 -11.82
CA GLN A 114 -6.92 4.99 -11.04
C GLN A 114 -6.63 6.49 -10.91
N LEU A 115 -7.29 7.28 -11.76
CA LEU A 115 -7.10 8.73 -11.96
C LEU A 115 -7.30 9.60 -10.70
N SER A 116 -7.89 9.07 -9.64
CA SER A 116 -8.08 9.79 -8.38
C SER A 116 -8.19 8.79 -7.22
N PHE A 117 -7.87 9.23 -6.00
CA PHE A 117 -8.51 8.58 -4.84
C PHE A 117 -9.99 8.88 -5.03
N ASP A 118 -10.88 7.89 -5.00
CA ASP A 118 -12.29 8.17 -5.28
C ASP A 118 -12.84 9.17 -4.24
N LEU A 119 -12.83 10.44 -4.62
CA LEU A 119 -13.30 11.55 -3.80
C LEU A 119 -14.80 11.74 -3.99
N ARG A 120 -15.51 10.86 -4.72
CA ARG A 120 -16.96 11.00 -4.93
C ARG A 120 -17.74 11.12 -3.62
N ARG A 121 -17.18 10.64 -2.50
CA ARG A 121 -17.71 10.80 -1.14
C ARG A 121 -17.57 12.20 -0.51
N PHE A 122 -16.85 13.13 -1.15
CA PHE A 122 -16.65 14.51 -0.68
C PHE A 122 -17.45 15.56 -1.46
N TRP A 123 -18.18 15.16 -2.50
CA TRP A 123 -18.98 16.04 -3.37
C TRP A 123 -20.48 15.70 -3.35
N SER A 124 -20.92 14.89 -2.38
CA SER A 124 -22.33 14.67 -2.06
C SER A 124 -22.72 15.51 -0.86
#